data_AF-A0A1Y4GBI0-F1
#
_entry.id   AF-A0A1Y4GBI0-F1
#
_cell.length_a   1.000
_cell.length_b   1.000
_cell.length_c   1.000
_cell.angle_alpha   90.00
_cell.angle_beta   90.00
_cell.angle_gamma   90.00
#
_symmetry.space_group_name_H-M   'P 1'
#
loop_
_entity.id
_entity.type
_entity.pdbx_description
1 polymer ?
#
loop_
_entity_poly.entity_id
_entity_poly.type
_entity_poly.pdbx_seq_one_letter_code
_entity_poly.pdbx_strand_id
1 'polypeptide(L)'
;MSRNTKNEKGRKLMIDLEGLWRDAKADAPVCAVTGATKNMVLNAITEGARSVEDVEKSVPLCGGECAGRNISACGCRENVGALLKIYVPVYEMMTEGGGCRHAKPAPKPAACPGVRTEKCGGCTGCGA
;
A
#
# COMPACT_ATOMS: atom_id res chain seq x y z
N MET A 1 26.62 -33.72 -22.74
CA MET A 1 25.57 -32.93 -22.07
C MET A 1 26.06 -32.48 -20.70
N SER A 2 26.84 -31.40 -20.64
CA SER A 2 27.43 -30.90 -19.40
C SER A 2 26.44 -29.96 -18.70
N ARG A 3 25.92 -30.40 -17.55
CA ARG A 3 25.06 -29.56 -16.70
C ARG A 3 25.93 -28.49 -16.03
N ASN A 4 25.58 -27.24 -16.29
CA ASN A 4 26.23 -26.05 -15.76
C ASN A 4 25.81 -25.83 -14.30
N THR A 5 26.43 -26.55 -13.36
CA THR A 5 26.11 -26.51 -11.91
C THR A 5 26.71 -25.32 -11.15
N LYS A 6 27.28 -24.33 -11.86
CA LYS A 6 27.91 -23.15 -11.21
C LYS A 6 26.93 -21.99 -10.92
N ASN A 7 25.71 -22.01 -11.44
CA ASN A 7 24.76 -20.89 -11.30
C ASN A 7 23.70 -21.04 -10.19
N GLU A 8 23.68 -22.14 -9.43
CA GLU A 8 22.70 -22.33 -8.33
C GLU A 8 23.22 -21.87 -6.95
N LYS A 9 24.54 -21.81 -6.74
CA LYS A 9 25.13 -21.45 -5.43
C LYS A 9 25.24 -19.95 -5.15
N GLY A 10 24.91 -19.09 -6.12
CA GLY A 10 24.90 -17.62 -5.97
C GLY A 10 23.55 -17.02 -5.56
N ARG A 11 22.45 -17.80 -5.56
CA ARG A 11 21.10 -17.36 -5.15
C ARG A 11 20.86 -17.55 -3.64
N LYS A 12 21.92 -17.41 -2.85
CA LYS A 12 21.91 -17.56 -1.40
C LYS A 12 21.17 -16.35 -0.81
N LEU A 13 19.86 -16.52 -0.57
CA LEU A 13 19.04 -15.72 0.35
C LEU A 13 18.86 -14.22 -0.02
N MET A 14 18.40 -13.89 -1.22
CA MET A 14 17.58 -12.67 -1.33
C MET A 14 16.21 -13.02 -0.76
N ILE A 15 15.92 -12.54 0.45
CA ILE A 15 14.57 -12.58 1.01
C ILE A 15 13.65 -11.96 -0.05
N ASP A 16 12.54 -12.64 -0.39
CA ASP A 16 11.47 -12.04 -1.18
C ASP A 16 10.88 -10.89 -0.38
N LEU A 17 11.41 -9.70 -0.63
CA LEU A 17 11.10 -8.51 0.15
C LEU A 17 9.65 -8.10 -0.04
N GLU A 18 9.10 -8.31 -1.24
CA GLU A 18 7.71 -8.01 -1.53
C GLU A 18 6.76 -9.00 -0.84
N GLY A 19 7.08 -10.29 -0.87
CA GLY A 19 6.36 -11.32 -0.12
C GLY A 19 6.36 -11.05 1.39
N LEU A 20 7.55 -10.77 1.95
CA LEU A 20 7.69 -10.40 3.36
C LEU A 20 6.79 -9.22 3.74
N TRP A 21 6.85 -8.13 2.98
CA TRP A 21 6.09 -6.92 3.28
C TRP A 21 4.61 -7.05 3.00
N ARG A 22 4.18 -7.92 2.08
CA ARG A 22 2.77 -8.25 1.87
C ARG A 22 2.18 -8.92 3.11
N ASP A 23 2.88 -9.89 3.68
CA ASP A 23 2.42 -10.71 4.81
C ASP A 23 2.67 -10.05 6.18
N ALA A 24 3.59 -9.09 6.25
CA ALA A 24 3.89 -8.35 7.48
C ALA A 24 2.65 -7.62 8.03
N LYS A 25 2.51 -7.62 9.36
CA LYS A 25 1.48 -6.84 10.07
C LYS A 25 1.72 -5.34 9.89
N ALA A 26 0.66 -4.54 10.08
CA ALA A 26 0.72 -3.08 9.91
C ALA A 26 1.68 -2.39 10.90
N ASP A 27 1.84 -2.93 12.10
CA ASP A 27 2.76 -2.45 13.14
C ASP A 27 4.22 -2.91 12.94
N ALA A 28 4.49 -3.75 11.93
CA ALA A 28 5.84 -4.23 11.66
C ALA A 28 6.80 -3.06 11.37
N PRO A 29 7.97 -2.99 12.04
CA PRO A 29 8.92 -1.91 11.86
C PRO A 29 9.62 -2.02 10.50
N VAL A 30 9.42 -1.01 9.65
CA VAL A 30 10.11 -0.77 8.37
C VAL A 30 11.52 -0.22 8.61
N CYS A 31 11.69 0.56 9.68
CA CYS A 31 12.98 1.03 10.16
C CYS A 31 13.11 0.77 11.66
N ALA A 32 13.96 -0.20 12.03
CA ALA A 32 14.24 -0.53 13.43
C ALA A 32 14.96 0.57 14.22
N VAL A 33 15.52 1.59 13.54
CA VAL A 33 16.23 2.72 14.20
C VAL A 33 15.25 3.83 14.60
N THR A 34 14.35 4.22 13.70
CA THR A 34 13.38 5.31 13.96
C THR A 34 12.05 4.80 14.51
N GLY A 35 11.78 3.50 14.40
CA GLY A 35 10.49 2.91 14.75
C GLY A 35 9.42 3.12 13.68
N ALA A 36 9.76 3.62 12.49
CA ALA A 36 8.80 3.75 11.39
C ALA A 36 8.19 2.39 11.05
N THR A 37 6.87 2.32 10.96
CA THR A 37 6.11 1.08 10.75
C THR A 37 5.55 0.98 9.33
N LYS A 38 5.12 -0.24 8.94
CA LYS A 38 4.40 -0.47 7.68
C LYS A 38 3.19 0.46 7.56
N ASN A 39 2.41 0.63 8.62
CA ASN A 39 1.20 1.47 8.61
C ASN A 39 1.51 2.94 8.29
N MET A 40 2.62 3.47 8.80
CA MET A 40 3.03 4.85 8.49
C MET A 40 3.32 5.03 6.99
N VAL A 41 4.01 4.05 6.39
CA VAL A 41 4.28 4.06 4.94
C VAL A 41 2.99 3.91 4.13
N LEU A 42 2.09 3.02 4.54
CA LEU A 42 0.79 2.85 3.87
C LEU A 42 -0.03 4.15 3.93
N ASN A 43 -0.07 4.83 5.07
CA ASN A 43 -0.74 6.13 5.20
C ASN A 43 -0.13 7.16 4.23
N ALA A 44 1.20 7.27 4.17
CA ALA A 44 1.86 8.15 3.21
C ALA A 44 1.46 7.85 1.75
N ILE A 45 1.33 6.56 1.37
CA ILE A 45 0.86 6.15 0.04
C ILE A 45 -0.58 6.62 -0.20
N THR A 46 -1.47 6.44 0.78
CA THR A 46 -2.86 6.91 0.67
C THR A 46 -2.95 8.44 0.54
N GLU A 47 -2.04 9.17 1.17
CA GLU A 47 -1.91 10.63 1.07
C GLU A 47 -1.27 11.11 -0.24
N GLY A 48 -0.76 10.19 -1.07
CA GLY A 48 -0.26 10.51 -2.41
C GLY A 48 1.24 10.26 -2.62
N ALA A 49 1.97 9.70 -1.65
CA ALA A 49 3.37 9.35 -1.86
C ALA A 49 3.52 8.26 -2.93
N ARG A 50 4.43 8.46 -3.89
CA ARG A 50 4.70 7.51 -4.99
C ARG A 50 6.18 7.15 -5.13
N SER A 51 7.06 7.85 -4.42
CA SER A 51 8.49 7.61 -4.39
C SER A 51 8.99 7.45 -2.95
N VAL A 52 10.19 6.93 -2.77
CA VAL A 52 10.83 6.82 -1.44
C VAL A 52 11.02 8.23 -0.86
N GLU A 53 11.39 9.17 -1.71
CA GLU A 53 11.61 10.58 -1.37
C GLU A 53 10.31 11.26 -0.90
N ASP A 54 9.16 10.88 -1.44
CA ASP A 54 7.86 11.37 -0.95
C ASP A 54 7.52 10.81 0.43
N VAL A 55 7.80 9.51 0.65
CA VAL A 55 7.58 8.86 1.95
C VAL A 55 8.48 9.49 3.02
N GLU A 56 9.73 9.82 2.70
CA GLU A 56 10.67 10.48 3.62
C GLU A 56 10.20 11.86 4.11
N LYS A 57 9.23 12.50 3.43
CA LYS A 57 8.66 13.79 3.88
C LYS A 57 7.76 13.64 5.12
N SER A 58 7.16 12.48 5.32
CA SER A 58 6.18 12.23 6.41
C SER A 58 6.53 11.05 7.31
N VAL A 59 7.41 10.16 6.87
CA VAL A 59 7.85 8.98 7.61
C VAL A 59 9.33 9.09 7.97
N PRO A 60 9.69 9.02 9.27
CA PRO A 60 11.09 9.18 9.68
C PRO A 60 11.90 7.94 9.29
N LEU A 61 12.83 8.06 8.35
CA LEU A 61 13.78 7.02 7.96
C LEU A 61 15.21 7.35 8.45
N CYS A 62 16.03 6.32 8.71
CA CYS A 62 17.35 6.52 9.34
C CYS A 62 18.52 6.77 8.38
N GLY A 63 18.28 6.85 7.06
CA GLY A 63 19.32 7.20 6.09
C GLY A 63 20.36 6.12 5.73
N GLY A 64 20.36 4.91 6.34
CA GLY A 64 21.16 3.79 5.81
C GLY A 64 21.67 2.70 6.76
N GLU A 65 21.58 2.86 8.08
CA GLU A 65 22.28 1.95 9.02
C GLU A 65 21.41 0.85 9.66
N CYS A 66 20.16 0.67 9.19
CA CYS A 66 19.20 -0.23 9.84
C CYS A 66 19.16 -1.66 9.27
N ALA A 67 19.91 -1.98 8.20
CA ALA A 67 19.80 -3.27 7.52
C ALA A 67 20.02 -4.47 8.46
N GLY A 68 21.04 -4.42 9.31
CA GLY A 68 21.32 -5.51 10.28
C GLY A 68 20.34 -5.61 11.45
N ARG A 69 19.42 -4.64 11.60
CA ARG A 69 18.40 -4.60 12.68
C ARG A 69 16.99 -4.87 12.18
N ASN A 70 16.74 -4.67 10.89
CA ASN A 70 15.44 -4.92 10.28
C ASN A 70 15.24 -6.43 10.06
N ILE A 71 14.00 -6.89 10.24
CA ILE A 71 13.61 -8.29 9.99
C ILE A 71 13.83 -8.73 8.54
N SER A 72 13.89 -7.78 7.61
CA SER A 72 14.14 -8.01 6.20
C SER A 72 15.62 -8.20 5.85
N ALA A 73 16.53 -7.93 6.78
CA ALA A 73 17.96 -7.79 6.53
C ALA A 73 18.33 -6.72 5.46
N CYS A 74 17.39 -5.84 5.11
CA CYS A 74 17.56 -4.75 4.14
C CYS A 74 17.39 -3.38 4.81
N GLY A 75 17.94 -2.34 4.19
CA GLY A 75 17.75 -0.97 4.66
C GLY A 75 16.27 -0.53 4.56
N CYS A 76 15.93 0.51 5.32
CA CYS A 76 14.54 1.01 5.37
C CYS A 76 14.09 1.61 4.03
N ARG A 77 15.00 2.12 3.19
CA ARG A 77 14.65 2.62 1.85
C ARG A 77 14.28 1.48 0.92
N GLU A 78 14.98 0.36 0.98
CA GLU A 78 14.66 -0.86 0.23
C GLU A 78 13.31 -1.43 0.68
N ASN A 79 13.05 -1.45 2.00
CA ASN A 79 11.75 -1.84 2.56
C ASN A 79 10.61 -0.95 2.05
N VAL A 80 10.80 0.37 2.07
CA VAL A 80 9.82 1.33 1.52
C VAL A 80 9.63 1.11 0.02
N GLY A 81 10.71 0.88 -0.73
CA GLY A 81 10.63 0.58 -2.17
C GLY A 81 9.80 -0.66 -2.46
N ALA A 82 9.92 -1.72 -1.66
CA ALA A 82 9.08 -2.91 -1.78
C ALA A 82 7.60 -2.61 -1.45
N LEU A 83 7.33 -1.85 -0.38
CA LEU A 83 5.96 -1.44 -0.03
C LEU A 83 5.31 -0.60 -1.13
N LEU A 84 6.04 0.33 -1.73
CA LEU A 84 5.55 1.15 -2.85
C LEU A 84 5.16 0.27 -4.05
N LYS A 85 6.01 -0.68 -4.44
CA LYS A 85 5.72 -1.61 -5.55
C LYS A 85 4.47 -2.45 -5.32
N ILE A 86 4.22 -2.87 -4.08
CA ILE A 86 3.02 -3.65 -3.74
C ILE A 86 1.78 -2.76 -3.74
N TYR A 87 1.83 -1.63 -3.04
CA TYR A 87 0.62 -0.93 -2.61
C TYR A 87 0.24 0.27 -3.46
N VAL A 88 1.17 0.89 -4.19
CA VAL A 88 0.81 1.97 -5.13
C VAL A 88 -0.15 1.47 -6.21
N PRO A 89 0.13 0.37 -6.95
CA PRO A 89 -0.80 -0.10 -7.99
C PRO A 89 -2.15 -0.55 -7.43
N VAL A 90 -2.16 -1.10 -6.22
CA VAL A 90 -3.40 -1.50 -5.53
C VAL A 90 -4.23 -0.27 -5.17
N TYR A 91 -3.60 0.78 -4.63
CA TYR A 91 -4.27 2.02 -4.30
C TYR A 91 -4.80 2.75 -5.54
N GLU A 92 -4.01 2.78 -6.61
CA GLU A 92 -4.42 3.36 -7.89
C GLU A 92 -5.60 2.59 -8.48
N MET A 93 -5.57 1.25 -8.51
CA MET A 93 -6.72 0.45 -8.95
C MET A 93 -7.98 0.73 -8.10
N MET A 94 -7.85 0.85 -6.78
CA MET A 94 -8.98 1.16 -5.88
C MET A 94 -9.54 2.57 -6.09
N THR A 95 -8.71 3.53 -6.50
CA THR A 95 -9.10 4.94 -6.65
C THR A 95 -9.50 5.32 -8.09
N GLU A 96 -8.91 4.66 -9.10
CA GLU A 96 -9.22 4.80 -10.52
C GLU A 96 -10.38 3.92 -10.96
N GLY A 97 -10.55 2.73 -10.35
CA GLY A 97 -11.64 1.79 -10.64
C GLY A 97 -13.03 2.28 -10.24
N GLY A 98 -13.18 3.56 -9.86
CA GLY A 98 -14.46 4.16 -9.55
C GLY A 98 -15.14 3.42 -8.41
N GLY A 99 -14.51 3.34 -7.23
CA GLY A 99 -15.27 3.16 -6.00
C GLY A 99 -16.43 4.13 -6.07
N CYS A 100 -17.68 3.61 -6.06
CA CYS A 100 -18.88 4.31 -6.49
C CYS A 100 -18.77 5.81 -6.19
N ARG A 101 -18.36 6.60 -7.20
CA ARG A 101 -18.30 8.05 -7.08
C ARG A 101 -19.76 8.47 -7.10
N HIS A 102 -20.44 8.30 -5.97
CA HIS A 102 -21.63 9.04 -5.66
C HIS A 102 -21.14 10.48 -5.59
N ALA A 103 -21.16 11.16 -6.75
CA ALA A 103 -21.32 12.59 -6.77
C ALA A 103 -22.39 12.93 -5.72
N LYS A 104 -22.18 14.03 -4.98
CA LYS A 104 -23.19 14.58 -4.07
C LYS A 104 -24.56 14.30 -4.68
N PRO A 105 -25.41 13.51 -4.02
CA PRO A 105 -26.48 12.91 -4.77
C PRO A 105 -27.33 14.00 -5.41
N ALA A 106 -27.62 13.86 -6.70
CA ALA A 106 -28.47 14.81 -7.40
C ALA A 106 -29.76 15.01 -6.57
N PRO A 107 -30.28 16.25 -6.48
CA PRO A 107 -31.53 16.50 -5.78
C PRO A 107 -32.59 15.58 -6.37
N LYS A 108 -33.32 14.93 -5.46
CA LYS A 108 -34.37 13.99 -5.79
C LYS A 108 -35.40 14.68 -6.71
N PRO A 109 -35.79 14.07 -7.85
CA PRO A 109 -36.90 14.58 -8.65
C PRO A 109 -38.14 14.71 -7.76
N ALA A 110 -38.88 15.81 -7.88
CA ALA A 110 -40.01 16.14 -7.02
C ALA A 110 -41.11 15.05 -6.95
N ALA A 111 -41.11 14.10 -7.89
CA ALA A 111 -42.10 13.04 -8.01
C ALA A 111 -41.81 11.74 -7.23
N CYS A 112 -40.69 11.62 -6.51
CA CYS A 112 -40.41 10.40 -5.73
C CYS A 112 -40.93 10.52 -4.27
N PRO A 113 -41.66 9.54 -3.69
CA PRO A 113 -42.21 9.64 -2.33
C PRO A 113 -41.31 9.12 -1.17
N GLY A 114 -40.11 8.56 -1.43
CA GLY A 114 -39.29 7.95 -0.35
C GLY A 114 -38.32 8.88 0.41
N VAL A 115 -38.25 8.80 1.74
CA VAL A 115 -37.25 9.53 2.55
C VAL A 115 -35.85 8.96 2.28
N ARG A 116 -34.86 9.80 1.96
CA ARG A 116 -33.49 9.34 1.70
C ARG A 116 -32.81 8.96 3.02
N THR A 117 -32.18 7.79 3.06
CA THR A 117 -31.25 7.41 4.14
C THR A 117 -29.81 7.74 3.72
N GLU A 118 -29.05 8.38 4.60
CA GLU A 118 -27.70 8.94 4.32
C GLU A 118 -26.57 7.89 4.21
N LYS A 119 -26.89 6.62 3.99
CA LYS A 119 -25.89 5.55 3.84
C LYS A 119 -25.71 5.17 2.38
N CYS A 120 -24.44 5.00 1.96
CA CYS A 120 -24.13 4.44 0.65
C CYS A 120 -24.72 3.02 0.52
N GLY A 121 -25.28 2.71 -0.65
CA GLY A 121 -25.98 1.45 -0.93
C GLY A 121 -27.50 1.54 -1.10
N GLY A 122 -28.11 2.71 -0.86
CA GLY A 122 -29.55 2.92 -1.07
C GLY A 122 -29.96 3.19 -2.52
N CYS A 123 -29.61 2.30 -3.47
CA CYS A 123 -30.25 2.31 -4.80
C CYS A 123 -31.56 1.53 -4.71
N THR A 124 -32.58 2.09 -4.07
CA THR A 124 -33.96 1.64 -4.29
C THR A 124 -34.37 2.18 -5.65
N GLY A 125 -34.40 1.27 -6.64
CA GLY A 125 -34.77 1.57 -8.02
C GLY A 125 -36.10 2.33 -8.09
N CYS A 126 -36.15 3.34 -8.95
CA CYS A 126 -37.40 3.95 -9.36
C CYS A 126 -38.02 3.06 -10.45
N GLY A 127 -39.04 2.30 -10.05
CA GLY A 127 -40.22 1.95 -10.85
C GLY A 127 -40.04 0.95 -11.99
N ALA A 128 -40.74 -0.18 -11.86
CA ALA A 128 -41.81 -0.48 -12.80
C ALA A 128 -43.14 -0.25 -12.05
#